data_AF-A0A8S9I1N7-F1
#
_entry.id   AF-A0A8S9I1N7-F1
#
_cell.length_a   1.000
_cell.length_b   1.000
_cell.length_c   1.000
_cell.angle_alpha   90.00
_cell.angle_beta   90.00
_cell.angle_gamma   90.00
#
_symmetry.space_group_name_H-M   'P 1'
#
loop_
_entity.id
_entity.type
_entity.pdbx_description
1 polymer ?
#
loop_
_entity_poly.entity_id
_entity_poly.type
_entity_poly.pdbx_seq_one_letter_code
_entity_poly.pdbx_strand_id
1 'polypeptide(L)'
;GWSYVGDRLLSAVIPYEESGWYDGQMWVKPPEVLARDRLLGSYKVKPVIKMLKQTLIGTGALLVSAFVVFVFATPVEDFFKTTLRSSKDNQPEVSISRTNNKFNMRKEQLLRLPTDVVTDDDLAAAAAEAADGRPVYCRDRYYRALAGGQYCKWDDLVK
;
A
#
# COMPACT_ATOMS: atom_id res chain seq x y z
N GLY A 1 4.77 -10.83 -3.63
CA GLY A 1 4.94 -10.23 -2.29
C GLY A 1 3.65 -9.56 -1.81
N TRP A 2 3.56 -9.04 -0.57
CA TRP A 2 2.32 -8.42 -0.06
C TRP A 2 1.88 -7.17 -0.83
N SER A 3 2.81 -6.40 -1.40
CA SER A 3 2.48 -5.29 -2.33
C SER A 3 1.69 -5.80 -3.53
N TYR A 4 2.20 -6.86 -4.18
CA TYR A 4 1.55 -7.50 -5.32
C TYR A 4 0.11 -7.96 -4.99
N VAL A 5 -0.11 -8.53 -3.79
CA VAL A 5 -1.46 -8.90 -3.34
C VAL A 5 -2.35 -7.67 -3.15
N GLY A 6 -1.80 -6.59 -2.59
CA GLY A 6 -2.51 -5.31 -2.45
C GLY A 6 -2.91 -4.70 -3.80
N ASP A 7 -1.99 -4.68 -4.75
CA ASP A 7 -2.20 -4.14 -6.09
C ASP A 7 -3.25 -4.97 -6.85
N ARG A 8 -3.24 -6.30 -6.68
CA ARG A 8 -4.25 -7.22 -7.25
C ARG A 8 -5.64 -7.06 -6.63
N LEU A 9 -5.72 -6.76 -5.33
CA LEU A 9 -6.99 -6.47 -4.64
C LEU A 9 -7.61 -5.16 -5.15
N LEU A 10 -6.78 -4.14 -5.40
CA LEU A 10 -7.26 -2.84 -5.85
C LEU A 10 -7.56 -2.78 -7.34
N SER A 11 -6.86 -3.57 -8.17
CA SER A 11 -7.06 -3.62 -9.62
C SER A 11 -8.45 -4.17 -9.99
N ALA A 12 -9.14 -3.51 -10.91
CA ALA A 12 -10.42 -3.96 -11.47
C ALA A 12 -10.26 -5.17 -12.41
N VAL A 13 -9.08 -5.31 -13.03
CA VAL A 13 -8.77 -6.38 -13.97
C VAL A 13 -7.57 -7.15 -13.47
N ILE A 14 -7.72 -8.47 -13.38
CA ILE A 14 -6.69 -9.36 -12.88
C ILE A 14 -6.33 -10.34 -14.00
N PRO A 15 -5.05 -10.43 -14.39
CA PRO A 15 -4.58 -11.55 -15.18
C PRO A 15 -4.67 -12.83 -14.36
N TYR A 16 -5.13 -13.92 -14.97
CA TYR A 16 -4.96 -15.24 -14.37
C TYR A 16 -3.45 -15.52 -14.27
N GLU A 17 -2.96 -15.75 -13.05
CA GLU A 17 -1.58 -16.13 -12.80
C GLU A 17 -1.52 -17.65 -12.64
N GLU A 18 -1.08 -18.29 -13.72
CA GLU A 18 -0.38 -19.58 -13.84
C GLU A 18 -1.01 -20.88 -13.29
N SER A 19 -0.98 -21.89 -14.18
CA SER A 19 -1.40 -23.30 -14.08
C SER A 19 -2.89 -23.63 -14.32
N GLY A 20 -3.44 -23.18 -15.46
CA GLY A 20 -4.75 -23.66 -15.90
C GLY A 20 -5.01 -23.46 -17.39
N TRP A 21 -6.12 -24.02 -17.87
CA TRP A 21 -6.56 -23.98 -19.27
C TRP A 21 -6.96 -22.56 -19.78
N TYR A 22 -6.83 -21.55 -18.91
CA TYR A 22 -7.24 -20.15 -19.13
C TYR A 22 -6.07 -19.17 -19.01
N ASP A 23 -4.85 -19.62 -19.31
CA ASP A 23 -3.68 -18.74 -19.37
C ASP A 23 -3.91 -17.61 -20.39
N GLY A 24 -3.61 -16.37 -19.98
CA GLY A 24 -3.71 -15.17 -20.82
C GLY A 24 -5.08 -14.49 -20.87
N GLN A 25 -6.13 -15.03 -20.25
CA GLN A 25 -7.40 -14.31 -20.12
C GLN A 25 -7.37 -13.30 -18.97
N MET A 26 -7.96 -12.13 -19.20
CA MET A 26 -8.12 -11.07 -18.21
C MET A 26 -9.49 -11.20 -17.56
N TRP A 27 -9.54 -11.42 -16.25
CA TRP A 27 -10.79 -11.46 -15.50
C TRP A 27 -11.12 -10.08 -14.94
N VAL A 28 -12.31 -9.58 -15.26
CA VAL A 28 -12.83 -8.30 -14.74
C VAL A 28 -13.66 -8.58 -13.50
N LYS A 29 -13.30 -7.95 -12.38
CA LYS A 29 -14.03 -8.09 -11.12
C LYS A 29 -15.43 -7.47 -11.21
N PRO A 30 -16.49 -8.17 -10.77
CA PRO A 30 -17.80 -7.56 -10.55
C PRO A 30 -17.71 -6.38 -9.57
N PRO A 31 -18.54 -5.34 -9.70
CA PRO A 31 -18.45 -4.13 -8.89
C PRO A 31 -18.65 -4.41 -7.39
N GLU A 32 -19.45 -5.43 -7.03
CA GLU A 32 -19.67 -5.84 -5.64
C GLU A 32 -18.40 -6.42 -5.00
N VAL A 33 -17.68 -7.26 -5.76
CA VAL A 33 -16.42 -7.87 -5.32
C VAL A 33 -15.32 -6.83 -5.25
N LEU A 34 -15.25 -5.93 -6.24
CA LEU A 34 -14.28 -4.84 -6.27
C LEU A 34 -14.44 -3.89 -5.07
N ALA A 35 -15.67 -3.53 -4.71
CA ALA A 35 -15.93 -2.67 -3.56
C ALA A 35 -15.46 -3.32 -2.26
N ARG A 36 -15.74 -4.62 -2.07
CA ARG A 36 -15.27 -5.39 -0.91
C ARG A 36 -13.74 -5.47 -0.86
N ASP A 37 -13.10 -5.76 -1.98
CA ASP A 37 -11.64 -5.87 -2.07
C ASP A 37 -10.96 -4.52 -1.79
N ARG A 38 -11.53 -3.40 -2.25
CA ARG A 38 -11.03 -2.05 -1.97
C ARG A 38 -11.14 -1.69 -0.48
N LEU A 39 -12.21 -2.09 0.19
CA LEU A 39 -12.34 -1.94 1.65
C LEU A 39 -11.27 -2.78 2.38
N LEU A 40 -11.13 -4.05 2.02
CA LEU A 40 -10.13 -4.92 2.64
C LEU A 40 -8.68 -4.43 2.37
N GLY A 41 -8.40 -4.02 1.14
CA GLY A 41 -7.11 -3.52 0.71
C GLY A 41 -6.71 -2.24 1.45
N SER A 42 -7.64 -1.29 1.60
CA SER A 42 -7.39 -0.02 2.30
C SER A 42 -7.27 -0.17 3.81
N TYR A 43 -8.16 -0.95 4.45
CA TYR A 43 -8.22 -1.04 5.92
C TYR A 43 -7.29 -2.09 6.54
N LYS A 44 -6.92 -3.16 5.81
CA LYS A 44 -6.09 -4.25 6.34
C LYS A 44 -4.71 -4.31 5.72
N VAL A 45 -4.62 -4.24 4.38
CA VAL A 45 -3.37 -4.52 3.66
C VAL A 45 -2.46 -3.30 3.57
N LYS A 46 -3.00 -2.14 3.18
CA LYS A 46 -2.25 -0.85 3.10
C LYS A 46 -1.53 -0.48 4.41
N PRO A 47 -2.14 -0.55 5.62
CA PRO A 47 -1.44 -0.20 6.85
C PRO A 47 -0.28 -1.15 7.17
N VAL A 48 -0.45 -2.46 6.94
CA VAL A 48 0.61 -3.45 7.22
C VAL A 48 1.83 -3.21 6.32
N ILE A 49 1.61 -3.02 5.03
CA ILE A 49 2.70 -2.73 4.08
C ILE A 49 3.40 -1.42 4.43
N LYS A 50 2.63 -0.39 4.83
CA LYS A 50 3.20 0.89 5.25
C LYS A 50 4.09 0.74 6.49
N MET A 51 3.64 -0.03 7.49
CA MET A 51 4.44 -0.28 8.69
C MET A 51 5.73 -1.01 8.36
N LEU A 52 5.69 -2.03 7.50
CA LEU A 52 6.87 -2.77 7.06
C LEU A 52 7.88 -1.88 6.30
N LYS A 53 7.39 -1.02 5.39
CA LYS A 53 8.26 -0.06 4.70
C LYS A 53 8.88 0.92 5.69
N GLN A 54 8.11 1.42 6.65
CA GLN A 54 8.57 2.40 7.62
C GLN A 54 9.60 1.82 8.60
N THR A 55 9.42 0.57 9.07
CA THR A 55 10.42 -0.09 9.93
C THR A 55 11.72 -0.33 9.16
N LEU A 56 11.63 -0.75 7.90
CA LEU A 56 12.80 -1.01 7.05
C LEU A 56 13.58 0.29 6.74
N ILE A 57 12.87 1.38 6.45
CA ILE A 57 13.50 2.70 6.27
C ILE A 57 14.09 3.20 7.59
N GLY A 58 13.37 3.03 8.70
CA GLY A 58 13.82 3.45 10.03
C GLY A 58 15.09 2.74 10.48
N THR A 59 15.14 1.40 10.34
CA THR A 59 16.35 0.62 10.66
C THR A 59 17.48 0.92 9.69
N GLY A 60 17.19 1.05 8.39
CA GLY A 60 18.17 1.44 7.38
C GLY A 60 18.82 2.79 7.69
N ALA A 61 18.03 3.80 8.01
CA ALA A 61 18.53 5.12 8.38
C ALA A 61 19.36 5.07 9.69
N LEU A 62 18.92 4.28 10.67
CA LEU A 62 19.65 4.13 11.94
C LEU A 62 21.02 3.48 11.69
N LEU A 63 21.08 2.39 10.92
CA LEU A 63 22.34 1.72 10.59
C LEU A 63 23.28 2.62 9.80
N VAL A 64 22.77 3.35 8.80
CA VAL A 64 23.59 4.31 8.03
C VAL A 64 24.09 5.43 8.95
N SER A 65 23.24 5.98 9.80
CA SER A 65 23.65 7.02 10.75
C SER A 65 24.72 6.50 11.72
N ALA A 66 24.58 5.28 12.24
CA ALA A 66 25.55 4.66 13.12
C ALA A 66 26.88 4.39 12.41
N PHE A 67 26.84 3.93 11.16
CA PHE A 67 28.03 3.71 10.35
C PHE A 67 28.77 5.02 10.04
N VAL A 68 28.03 6.08 9.68
CA VAL A 68 28.59 7.41 9.47
C VAL A 68 29.23 7.91 10.77
N VAL A 69 28.52 7.83 11.89
CA VAL A 69 29.07 8.21 13.19
C VAL A 69 30.32 7.39 13.52
N PHE A 70 30.35 6.08 13.26
CA PHE A 70 31.52 5.25 13.50
C PHE A 70 32.74 5.69 12.67
N VAL A 71 32.54 5.98 11.38
CA VAL A 71 33.62 6.47 10.49
C VAL A 71 34.13 7.84 10.95
N PHE A 72 33.25 8.75 11.40
CA PHE A 72 33.65 10.06 11.92
C PHE A 72 34.12 10.04 13.39
N ALA A 73 33.73 9.04 14.17
CA ALA A 73 34.12 8.89 15.57
C ALA A 73 35.55 8.34 15.71
N THR A 74 36.00 7.46 14.81
CA THR A 74 37.38 6.95 14.86
C THR A 74 38.47 8.03 14.90
N PRO A 75 38.44 9.14 14.12
CA PRO A 75 39.41 10.24 14.28
C PRO A 75 39.12 11.14 15.50
N VAL A 76 37.88 11.12 16.00
CA VAL A 76 37.42 11.96 17.12
C VAL A 76 37.71 11.32 18.48
N GLU A 77 37.80 10.01 18.60
CA GLU A 77 38.23 9.31 19.82
C GLU A 77 39.66 9.68 20.22
N ASP A 78 40.56 9.86 19.25
CA ASP A 78 41.92 10.32 19.48
C ASP A 78 41.95 11.81 19.90
N PHE A 79 41.06 12.62 19.33
CA PHE A 79 40.88 14.01 19.73
C PHE A 79 40.28 14.14 21.14
N PHE A 80 39.25 13.37 21.49
CA PHE A 80 38.66 13.35 22.82
C PHE A 80 39.59 12.76 23.86
N LYS A 81 40.38 11.71 23.57
CA LYS A 81 41.39 11.23 24.53
C LYS A 81 42.43 12.31 24.84
N THR A 82 42.80 13.12 23.85
CA THR A 82 43.77 14.23 24.03
C THR A 82 43.15 15.46 24.70
N THR A 83 41.93 15.87 24.35
CA THR A 83 41.21 16.99 25.00
C THR A 83 40.65 16.63 26.37
N LEU A 84 40.15 15.41 26.60
CA LEU A 84 39.61 14.96 27.90
C LEU A 84 40.73 14.69 28.91
N ARG A 85 41.95 14.35 28.47
CA ARG A 85 43.14 14.40 29.35
C ARG A 85 43.50 15.83 29.76
N SER A 86 43.19 16.82 28.93
CA SER A 86 43.34 18.25 29.24
C SER A 86 42.18 18.84 30.04
N SER A 87 40.99 18.22 29.99
CA SER A 87 39.76 18.69 30.64
C SER A 87 39.43 17.92 31.92
N LYS A 88 40.36 17.13 32.46
CA LYS A 88 40.26 16.54 33.82
C LYS A 88 40.61 17.56 34.91
N ASP A 89 40.17 18.80 34.72
CA ASP A 89 39.96 19.75 35.79
C ASP A 89 38.66 20.48 35.47
N ASN A 90 37.65 20.29 36.34
CA ASN A 90 36.34 20.93 36.37
C ASN A 90 35.18 20.27 35.59
N GLN A 91 34.33 19.56 36.35
CA GLN A 91 32.93 19.20 36.06
C GLN A 91 32.00 20.45 36.15
N PRO A 92 30.78 20.50 35.55
CA PRO A 92 29.62 19.68 35.99
C PRO A 92 28.51 19.31 34.96
N GLU A 93 27.62 18.41 35.44
CA GLU A 93 26.28 17.88 35.08
C GLU A 93 25.50 18.23 33.79
N VAL A 94 24.82 17.19 33.26
CA VAL A 94 23.83 17.19 32.16
C VAL A 94 22.41 16.95 32.70
N SER A 95 21.40 17.67 32.17
CA SER A 95 19.98 17.36 32.36
C SER A 95 19.30 16.98 31.03
N ILE A 96 18.52 15.89 31.03
CA ILE A 96 17.79 15.35 29.87
C ILE A 96 16.32 15.76 29.99
N SER A 97 15.77 16.44 28.97
CA SER A 97 14.34 16.70 28.85
C SER A 97 13.70 15.80 27.78
N ARG A 98 12.57 15.19 28.17
CA ARG A 98 11.78 14.18 27.46
C ARG A 98 10.65 14.86 26.70
N THR A 99 10.58 14.73 25.37
CA THR A 99 9.44 15.24 24.57
C THR A 99 8.59 14.09 24.01
N ASN A 100 7.36 13.96 24.52
CA ASN A 100 6.30 13.14 23.94
C ASN A 100 5.47 13.99 22.98
N ASN A 101 5.49 13.69 21.68
CA ASN A 101 4.56 14.30 20.73
C ASN A 101 3.49 13.29 20.30
N LYS A 102 2.28 13.55 20.81
CA LYS A 102 1.01 12.90 20.50
C LYS A 102 0.55 13.33 19.10
N PHE A 103 0.57 12.42 18.13
CA PHE A 103 0.02 12.68 16.80
C PHE A 103 -1.52 12.63 16.85
N ASN A 104 -2.14 13.80 16.79
CA ASN A 104 -3.58 13.96 16.63
C ASN A 104 -3.97 13.73 15.16
N MET A 105 -4.91 12.83 14.94
CA MET A 105 -5.40 12.35 13.64
C MET A 105 -6.01 13.47 12.79
N ARG A 106 -5.66 13.52 11.50
CA ARG A 106 -6.38 14.27 10.45
C ARG A 106 -7.58 13.42 9.97
N LYS A 107 -8.79 13.78 10.39
CA LYS A 107 -10.04 13.18 9.90
C LYS A 107 -10.35 13.60 8.46
N GLU A 108 -9.83 14.75 8.02
CA GLU A 108 -10.03 15.25 6.64
C GLU A 108 -9.26 14.48 5.56
N GLN A 109 -8.32 13.58 5.91
CA GLN A 109 -7.63 12.72 4.95
C GLN A 109 -8.34 11.38 4.68
N LEU A 110 -9.37 11.02 5.46
CA LEU A 110 -10.11 9.76 5.30
C LEU A 110 -11.28 9.83 4.31
N LEU A 111 -11.69 11.04 3.92
CA LEU A 111 -12.76 11.27 2.93
C LEU A 111 -12.22 11.49 1.50
N ARG A 112 -10.89 11.56 1.34
CA ARG A 112 -10.26 11.56 0.02
C ARG A 112 -9.98 10.12 -0.38
N LEU A 113 -10.66 9.66 -1.43
CA LEU A 113 -10.30 8.42 -2.11
C LEU A 113 -8.82 8.51 -2.52
N PRO A 114 -8.00 7.47 -2.27
CA PRO A 114 -6.62 7.43 -2.73
C PRO A 114 -6.56 7.65 -4.25
N THR A 115 -5.58 8.43 -4.72
CA THR A 115 -5.39 8.77 -6.14
C THR A 115 -5.31 7.55 -7.05
N ASP A 116 -4.77 6.44 -6.52
CA ASP A 116 -4.67 5.15 -7.21
C ASP A 116 -6.04 4.56 -7.56
N VAL A 117 -7.07 4.84 -6.75
CA VAL A 117 -8.45 4.37 -7.00
C VAL A 117 -9.13 5.22 -8.07
N VAL A 118 -8.82 6.52 -8.11
CA VAL A 118 -9.38 7.46 -9.10
C VAL A 118 -8.93 7.11 -10.51
N THR A 119 -7.65 6.75 -10.68
CA THR A 119 -7.11 6.33 -11.99
C THR A 119 -7.72 5.02 -12.50
N ASP A 120 -8.08 4.10 -11.60
CA ASP A 120 -8.75 2.85 -11.97
C ASP A 120 -10.23 3.05 -12.31
N ASP A 121 -10.89 4.08 -11.77
CA ASP A 121 -12.30 4.39 -12.03
C ASP A 121 -12.52 4.95 -13.45
N ASP A 122 -11.57 5.71 -14.00
CA ASP A 122 -11.60 6.15 -15.41
C ASP A 122 -11.53 4.96 -16.38
N LEU A 123 -10.68 3.97 -16.04
CA LEU A 123 -10.55 2.73 -16.81
C LEU A 123 -11.81 1.87 -16.70
N ALA A 124 -12.42 1.80 -15.51
CA ALA A 124 -13.68 1.11 -15.27
C ALA A 124 -14.86 1.77 -15.99
N ALA A 125 -14.88 3.10 -16.07
CA ALA A 125 -15.89 3.85 -16.82
C ALA A 125 -15.78 3.59 -18.33
N ALA A 126 -14.56 3.56 -18.89
CA ALA A 126 -14.34 3.21 -20.29
C ALA A 126 -14.77 1.75 -20.60
N ALA A 127 -14.52 0.82 -19.68
CA ALA A 127 -14.97 -0.57 -19.81
C ALA A 127 -16.51 -0.69 -19.71
N ALA A 128 -17.16 0.13 -18.88
CA ALA A 128 -18.62 0.19 -18.79
C ALA A 128 -19.24 0.78 -20.07
N GLU A 129 -18.63 1.81 -20.65
CA GLU A 129 -19.07 2.38 -21.93
C GLU A 129 -18.96 1.36 -23.08
N ALA A 130 -17.86 0.60 -23.13
CA ALA A 130 -17.70 -0.50 -24.09
C ALA A 130 -18.71 -1.65 -23.90
N ALA A 131 -19.38 -1.71 -22.75
CA ALA A 131 -20.41 -2.69 -22.43
C ALA A 131 -21.84 -2.11 -22.43
N ASP A 132 -22.06 -0.91 -23.00
CA ASP A 132 -23.34 -0.17 -22.95
C ASP A 132 -23.90 0.01 -21.53
N GLY A 133 -23.03 0.20 -20.53
CA GLY A 133 -23.41 0.33 -19.13
C GLY A 133 -23.89 -0.98 -18.48
N ARG A 134 -23.75 -2.13 -19.16
CA ARG A 134 -24.09 -3.44 -18.61
C ARG A 134 -22.95 -4.03 -17.79
N PRO A 135 -23.24 -4.82 -16.73
CA PRO A 135 -22.20 -5.51 -16.00
C PRO A 135 -21.50 -6.55 -16.88
N VAL A 136 -20.16 -6.55 -16.88
CA VAL A 136 -19.34 -7.45 -17.70
C VAL A 136 -19.62 -8.92 -17.40
N TYR A 137 -20.05 -9.26 -16.18
CA TYR A 137 -20.38 -10.61 -15.75
C TYR A 137 -21.61 -11.22 -16.47
N CYS A 138 -22.39 -10.42 -17.21
CA CYS A 138 -23.57 -10.91 -17.92
C CYS A 138 -23.24 -11.96 -19.01
N ARG A 139 -21.99 -11.95 -19.50
CA ARG A 139 -21.46 -12.93 -20.48
C ARG A 139 -21.12 -14.28 -19.85
N ASP A 140 -20.87 -14.34 -18.54
CA ASP A 140 -20.51 -15.58 -17.84
C ASP A 140 -21.71 -16.20 -17.14
N ARG A 141 -22.07 -17.43 -17.53
CA ARG A 141 -23.24 -18.14 -16.99
C ARG A 141 -23.19 -18.32 -15.48
N TYR A 142 -22.01 -18.60 -14.92
CA TYR A 142 -21.81 -18.81 -13.48
C TYR A 142 -22.02 -17.54 -12.66
N TYR A 143 -21.35 -16.44 -13.04
CA TYR A 143 -21.45 -15.17 -12.31
C TYR A 143 -22.81 -14.49 -12.50
N ARG A 144 -23.43 -14.65 -13.68
CA ARG A 144 -24.82 -14.21 -13.90
C ARG A 144 -25.81 -14.91 -12.96
N ALA A 145 -25.65 -16.22 -12.74
CA ALA A 145 -26.53 -16.98 -11.83
C ALA A 145 -26.35 -16.56 -10.37
N LEU A 146 -25.12 -16.24 -9.96
CA LEU A 146 -24.80 -15.73 -8.62
C LEU A 146 -25.35 -14.33 -8.35
N ALA A 147 -25.29 -13.44 -9.35
CA ALA A 147 -25.72 -12.05 -9.22
C ALA A 147 -27.21 -11.82 -9.54
N GLY A 148 -27.97 -12.87 -9.88
CA GLY A 148 -29.41 -12.79 -10.13
C GLY A 148 -29.82 -12.25 -11.50
N GLY A 149 -28.86 -11.92 -12.38
CA GLY A 149 -29.09 -11.63 -13.81
C GLY A 149 -29.99 -10.42 -14.14
N GLN A 150 -30.44 -9.64 -13.16
CA GLN A 150 -31.44 -8.59 -13.33
C GLN A 150 -31.00 -7.42 -14.25
N TYR A 151 -29.69 -7.24 -14.43
CA TYR A 151 -29.10 -6.19 -15.25
C TYR A 151 -28.57 -6.70 -16.60
N CYS A 152 -28.84 -7.96 -16.94
CA CYS A 152 -28.38 -8.59 -18.17
C CYS A 152 -29.48 -8.56 -19.25
N LYS A 153 -29.10 -8.31 -20.50
CA LYS A 153 -30.06 -8.29 -21.61
C LYS A 153 -30.17 -9.68 -22.24
N TRP A 154 -31.29 -9.94 -22.92
CA TRP A 154 -31.50 -11.18 -23.69
C TRP A 154 -30.40 -11.41 -24.74
N ASP A 155 -29.86 -10.34 -25.33
CA ASP A 155 -28.77 -10.38 -26.30
C ASP A 155 -27.47 -10.96 -25.70
N ASP A 156 -27.24 -10.81 -24.38
CA ASP A 156 -26.07 -11.37 -23.68
C ASP A 156 -26.22 -12.88 -23.41
N LEU A 157 -27.42 -13.44 -23.60
CA LEU A 157 -27.70 -14.87 -23.49
C LEU A 157 -27.43 -15.61 -24.81
N VAL A 158 -27.39 -14.87 -25.92
CA VAL A 158 -27.19 -15.40 -27.26
C VAL A 158 -25.69 -15.42 -27.54
N LYS A 159 -25.03 -16.48 -27.07
CA LYS A 159 -23.67 -16.81 -27.47
C LYS A 159 -23.57 -18.30 -27.70
#